data_AF-A0A2T6C6X6-F1
#
_entry.id   AF-A0A2T6C6X6-F1
#
_cell.length_a   1.000
_cell.length_b   1.000
_cell.length_c   1.000
_cell.angle_alpha   90.00
_cell.angle_beta   90.00
_cell.angle_gamma   90.00
#
_symmetry.space_group_name_H-M   'P 1'
#
loop_
_entity.id
_entity.type
_entity.pdbx_description
1 polymer ?
#
loop_
_entity_poly.entity_id
_entity_poly.type
_entity_poly.pdbx_seq_one_letter_code
_entity_poly.pdbx_strand_id
1 'polypeptide(L)'
;MNQYSFITATRVSDMVQLSASIQPTLIVLSFRNNQDVINSLVSYNRDFSIPIVCLHSNVQHQKLKIRENLVVFRQSFEYGIQSNNLVGNILGILRLIQKTQIISTSKSFVPKGKFTQDQSKDLTRYTLELDQKKAVLDKIKERIKQLYSDVDATTKTRLMSIVNTIKMTHSDQRHWDDFKHYFENINPEFIKKLSTKFPCLTAKDLKYCCYLKMNMSNEDIRIILGINQESVRTHKYRLKKKLVLQKHQDLRNYLQTFAN
;
A
#
# COMPACT_ATOMS: atom_id res chain seq x y z
N MET A 1 13.72 2.27 7.44
CA MET A 1 13.47 1.37 6.30
C MET A 1 12.95 2.24 5.16
N ASN A 2 13.54 2.17 3.97
CA ASN A 2 13.05 2.93 2.82
C ASN A 2 11.62 2.44 2.51
N GLN A 3 10.63 3.31 2.71
CA GLN A 3 9.25 3.05 2.35
C GLN A 3 9.14 3.15 0.83
N TYR A 4 8.86 2.03 0.17
CA TYR A 4 8.57 2.02 -1.27
C TYR A 4 7.07 2.17 -1.48
N SER A 5 6.68 3.07 -2.37
CA SER A 5 5.32 3.17 -2.89
C SER A 5 5.19 2.35 -4.17
N PHE A 6 4.08 1.62 -4.31
CA PHE A 6 3.81 0.82 -5.50
C PHE A 6 2.77 1.51 -6.38
N ILE A 7 3.00 1.50 -7.69
CA ILE A 7 2.06 2.00 -8.69
C ILE A 7 1.87 0.89 -9.72
N THR A 8 0.61 0.56 -10.00
CA THR A 8 0.26 -0.50 -10.95
C THR A 8 -0.30 0.11 -12.23
N ALA A 9 0.16 -0.37 -13.39
CA ALA A 9 -0.38 -0.01 -14.69
C ALA A 9 -0.81 -1.27 -15.44
N THR A 10 -2.03 -1.27 -15.97
CA THR A 10 -2.59 -2.42 -16.72
C THR A 10 -2.47 -2.25 -18.23
N ARG A 11 -2.15 -1.05 -18.71
CA ARG A 11 -1.88 -0.74 -20.12
C ARG A 11 -0.43 -0.34 -20.32
N VAL A 12 0.14 -0.73 -21.46
CA VAL A 12 1.53 -0.43 -21.82
C VAL A 12 1.74 1.09 -21.98
N SER A 13 0.77 1.79 -22.59
CA SER A 13 0.78 3.25 -22.72
C SER A 13 0.94 3.97 -21.38
N ASP A 14 0.15 3.53 -20.39
CA ASP A 14 0.09 4.15 -19.08
C ASP A 14 1.41 3.92 -18.33
N MET A 15 1.98 2.71 -18.45
CA MET A 15 3.27 2.39 -17.88
C MET A 15 4.40 3.23 -18.48
N VAL A 16 4.42 3.41 -19.80
CA VAL A 16 5.41 4.24 -20.47
C VAL A 16 5.34 5.68 -19.96
N GLN A 17 4.13 6.25 -19.88
CA GLN A 17 3.92 7.60 -19.34
C GLN A 17 4.33 7.71 -17.86
N LEU A 18 3.94 6.73 -17.03
CA LEU A 18 4.29 6.71 -15.60
C LEU A 18 5.80 6.56 -15.38
N SER A 19 6.47 5.75 -16.20
CA SER A 19 7.92 5.55 -16.12
C SER A 19 8.70 6.84 -16.39
N ALA A 20 8.20 7.68 -17.31
CA ALA A 20 8.79 8.96 -17.63
C ALA A 20 8.46 10.05 -16.60
N SER A 21 7.21 10.07 -16.10
CA SER A 21 6.74 11.11 -15.18
C SER A 21 7.21 10.92 -13.74
N ILE A 22 7.27 9.68 -13.26
CA ILE A 22 7.51 9.36 -11.84
C ILE A 22 8.94 8.88 -11.61
N GLN A 23 9.61 8.41 -12.67
CA GLN A 23 10.96 7.83 -12.62
C GLN A 23 11.10 6.79 -11.49
N PRO A 24 10.35 5.68 -11.56
CA PRO A 24 10.37 4.67 -10.52
C PRO A 24 11.76 4.06 -10.33
N THR A 25 12.06 3.64 -9.11
CA THR A 25 13.33 2.97 -8.78
C THR A 25 13.43 1.55 -9.32
N LEU A 26 12.29 0.91 -9.61
CA LEU A 26 12.19 -0.44 -10.15
C LEU A 26 10.86 -0.58 -10.91
N ILE A 27 10.88 -1.22 -12.08
CA ILE A 27 9.67 -1.62 -12.80
C ILE A 27 9.50 -3.13 -12.72
N VAL A 28 8.30 -3.59 -12.42
CA VAL A 28 7.95 -5.02 -12.45
C VAL A 28 6.94 -5.26 -13.56
N LEU A 29 7.26 -6.15 -14.50
CA LEU A 29 6.45 -6.48 -15.66
C LEU A 29 5.89 -7.89 -15.54
N SER A 30 4.58 -8.02 -15.74
CA SER A 30 3.85 -9.30 -15.75
C SER A 30 2.92 -9.42 -16.96
N PHE A 31 3.29 -8.80 -18.07
CA PHE A 31 2.50 -8.84 -19.30
C PHE A 31 2.70 -10.16 -20.04
N ARG A 32 1.71 -10.53 -20.86
CA ARG A 32 1.82 -11.71 -21.75
C ARG A 32 3.04 -11.62 -22.66
N ASN A 33 3.39 -10.42 -23.13
CA ASN A 33 4.61 -10.16 -23.89
C ASN A 33 5.41 -9.01 -23.27
N ASN A 34 6.32 -9.33 -22.35
CA ASN A 34 7.17 -8.33 -21.70
C ASN A 34 8.19 -7.69 -22.68
N GLN A 35 8.53 -8.33 -23.81
CA GLN A 35 9.48 -7.76 -24.76
C GLN A 35 8.92 -6.53 -25.47
N ASP A 36 7.64 -6.56 -25.87
CA ASP A 36 6.99 -5.42 -26.55
C ASP A 36 6.91 -4.19 -25.63
N VAL A 37 6.69 -4.45 -24.35
CA VAL A 37 6.70 -3.43 -23.30
C VAL A 37 8.09 -2.82 -23.15
N ILE A 38 9.14 -3.64 -23.03
CA ILE A 38 10.51 -3.16 -22.94
C ILE A 38 10.87 -2.31 -24.16
N ASN A 39 10.51 -2.77 -25.36
CA ASN A 39 10.74 -2.02 -26.59
C ASN A 39 10.01 -0.67 -26.56
N SER A 40 8.77 -0.63 -26.06
CA SER A 40 7.99 0.60 -25.93
C SER A 40 8.61 1.59 -24.94
N LEU A 41 9.12 1.10 -23.80
CA LEU A 41 9.82 1.92 -22.80
C LEU A 41 11.09 2.54 -23.36
N VAL A 42 11.91 1.74 -24.06
CA VAL A 42 13.18 2.18 -24.65
C VAL A 42 12.96 3.09 -25.86
N SER A 43 11.91 2.87 -26.65
CA SER A 43 11.57 3.76 -27.76
C SER A 43 11.08 5.12 -27.30
N TYR A 44 10.36 5.18 -26.18
CA TYR A 44 9.86 6.43 -25.61
C TYR A 44 10.95 7.24 -24.89
N ASN A 45 11.90 6.56 -24.24
CA ASN A 45 13.04 7.21 -23.59
C ASN A 45 14.36 6.50 -23.96
N ARG A 46 15.22 7.19 -24.72
CA ARG A 46 16.49 6.61 -25.20
C ARG A 46 17.51 6.38 -24.09
N ASP A 47 17.44 7.16 -23.00
CA ASP A 47 18.32 7.06 -21.83
C ASP A 47 17.69 6.27 -20.69
N PHE A 48 16.75 5.37 -21.03
CA PHE A 48 16.04 4.55 -20.06
C PHE A 48 17.00 3.59 -19.33
N SER A 49 17.19 3.83 -18.03
CA SER A 49 18.13 3.10 -17.17
C SER A 49 17.48 2.44 -15.95
N ILE A 50 16.14 2.51 -15.86
CA ILE A 50 15.40 1.97 -14.71
C ILE A 50 15.47 0.42 -14.75
N PRO A 51 15.88 -0.25 -13.66
CA PRO A 51 15.92 -1.70 -13.61
C PRO A 51 14.53 -2.31 -13.77
N ILE A 52 14.46 -3.44 -14.46
CA ILE A 52 13.20 -4.13 -14.76
C ILE A 52 13.22 -5.56 -14.23
N VAL A 53 12.18 -5.98 -13.52
CA VAL A 53 11.91 -7.39 -13.20
C VAL A 53 10.82 -7.91 -14.13
N CYS A 54 11.14 -8.89 -14.97
CA CYS A 54 10.20 -9.55 -15.85
C CYS A 54 9.72 -10.86 -15.22
N LEU A 55 8.44 -10.90 -14.86
CA LEU A 55 7.74 -12.09 -14.43
C LEU A 55 7.25 -12.85 -15.65
N HIS A 56 7.62 -14.12 -15.76
CA HIS A 56 7.18 -15.01 -16.84
C HIS A 56 6.49 -16.25 -16.29
N SER A 57 5.48 -16.77 -17.01
CA SER A 57 4.97 -18.12 -16.81
C SER A 57 5.86 -19.12 -17.56
N ASN A 58 5.83 -20.40 -17.17
CA ASN A 58 6.68 -21.46 -17.75
C ASN A 58 6.44 -21.71 -19.26
N VAL A 59 5.46 -21.05 -19.87
CA VAL A 59 4.98 -21.38 -21.23
C VAL A 59 5.82 -20.76 -22.35
N GLN A 60 6.67 -19.76 -22.09
CA GLN A 60 7.48 -19.16 -23.17
C GLN A 60 8.91 -18.83 -22.73
N HIS A 61 9.85 -19.68 -23.12
CA HIS A 61 11.29 -19.36 -23.16
C HIS A 61 11.61 -18.39 -24.32
N GLN A 62 10.87 -17.29 -24.44
CA GLN A 62 11.21 -16.28 -25.42
C GLN A 62 12.45 -15.52 -24.92
N LYS A 63 13.56 -15.64 -25.63
CA LYS A 63 14.81 -14.92 -25.29
C LYS A 63 14.53 -13.42 -25.36
N LEU A 64 14.60 -12.73 -24.22
CA LEU A 64 14.53 -11.28 -24.19
C LEU A 64 15.74 -10.70 -24.93
N LYS A 65 15.49 -9.81 -25.89
CA LYS A 65 16.51 -9.02 -26.59
C LYS A 65 16.69 -7.72 -25.82
N ILE A 66 17.78 -7.62 -25.07
CA ILE A 66 18.06 -6.51 -24.15
C ILE A 66 19.20 -5.67 -24.74
N ARG A 67 19.09 -4.33 -24.70
CA ARG A 67 20.18 -3.42 -25.07
C ARG A 67 21.24 -3.37 -23.95
N GLU A 68 22.49 -3.10 -24.28
CA GLU A 68 23.64 -3.18 -23.35
C GLU A 68 23.48 -2.36 -22.06
N ASN A 69 22.72 -1.27 -22.09
CA ASN A 69 22.56 -0.36 -20.95
C ASN A 69 21.34 -0.65 -20.05
N LEU A 70 20.59 -1.73 -20.31
CA LEU A 70 19.36 -2.04 -19.59
C LEU A 70 19.54 -3.26 -18.66
N VAL A 71 19.28 -3.06 -17.36
CA VAL A 71 19.33 -4.14 -16.37
C VAL A 71 17.95 -4.80 -16.26
N VAL A 72 17.85 -6.06 -16.73
CA VAL A 72 16.60 -6.85 -16.67
C VAL A 72 16.81 -8.15 -15.90
N PHE A 73 16.08 -8.29 -14.79
CA PHE A 73 16.00 -9.52 -14.01
C PHE A 73 14.82 -10.36 -14.52
N ARG A 74 15.04 -11.66 -14.77
CA ARG A 74 13.96 -12.58 -15.14
C ARG A 74 13.59 -13.45 -13.96
N GLN A 75 12.30 -13.63 -13.73
CA GLN A 75 11.82 -14.46 -12.64
C GLN A 75 10.56 -15.23 -13.06
N SER A 76 10.54 -16.52 -12.75
CA SER A 76 9.32 -17.32 -12.92
C SER A 76 8.29 -16.90 -11.86
N PHE A 77 7.08 -16.61 -12.32
CA PHE A 77 5.96 -16.21 -11.45
C PHE A 77 5.54 -17.36 -10.51
N GLU A 78 5.44 -18.57 -11.05
CA GLU A 78 5.00 -19.78 -10.32
C GLU A 78 5.97 -20.12 -9.19
N TYR A 79 7.27 -20.18 -9.49
CA TYR A 79 8.30 -20.43 -8.48
C TYR A 79 8.46 -19.28 -7.48
N GLY A 80 8.27 -18.04 -7.93
CA GLY A 80 8.38 -16.85 -7.08
C GLY A 80 7.30 -16.77 -5.99
N ILE A 81 6.08 -17.25 -6.28
CA ILE A 81 4.96 -17.29 -5.33
C ILE A 81 5.08 -18.48 -4.37
N GLN A 82 5.40 -19.68 -4.88
CA GLN A 82 5.42 -20.89 -4.06
C GLN A 82 6.45 -20.87 -2.92
N SER A 83 7.50 -20.07 -3.06
CA SER A 83 8.65 -20.04 -2.13
C SER A 83 8.81 -18.72 -1.38
N ASN A 84 7.88 -17.76 -1.54
CA ASN A 84 8.00 -16.38 -1.05
C ASN A 84 9.29 -15.64 -1.50
N ASN A 85 10.01 -16.21 -2.48
CA ASN A 85 11.30 -15.72 -2.96
C ASN A 85 11.16 -14.46 -3.83
N LEU A 86 9.96 -14.16 -4.35
CA LEU A 86 9.70 -12.94 -5.11
C LEU A 86 9.94 -11.67 -4.27
N VAL A 87 9.43 -11.66 -3.04
CA VAL A 87 9.59 -10.52 -2.13
C VAL A 87 11.07 -10.35 -1.75
N GLY A 88 11.73 -11.45 -1.39
CA GLY A 88 13.17 -11.46 -1.08
C GLY A 88 14.03 -10.94 -2.23
N ASN A 89 13.74 -11.37 -3.46
CA ASN A 89 14.48 -10.97 -4.66
C ASN A 89 14.24 -9.49 -5.01
N ILE A 90 12.99 -9.02 -4.95
CA ILE A 90 12.67 -7.60 -5.17
C ILE A 90 13.40 -6.73 -4.13
N LEU A 91 13.37 -7.11 -2.86
CA LEU A 91 14.09 -6.40 -1.79
C LEU A 91 15.60 -6.44 -2.00
N GLY A 92 16.15 -7.57 -2.46
CA GLY A 92 17.56 -7.71 -2.82
C GLY A 92 17.97 -6.76 -3.95
N ILE A 93 17.19 -6.72 -5.03
CA ILE A 93 17.40 -5.82 -6.17
C ILE A 93 17.35 -4.35 -5.72
N LEU A 94 16.34 -3.97 -4.93
CA LEU A 94 16.22 -2.60 -4.41
C LEU A 94 17.39 -2.21 -3.51
N ARG A 95 17.90 -3.14 -2.68
CA ARG A 95 19.12 -2.92 -1.87
C ARG A 95 20.37 -2.76 -2.72
N LEU A 96 20.50 -3.51 -3.81
CA LEU A 96 21.64 -3.38 -4.74
C LEU A 96 21.63 -2.02 -5.43
N ILE A 97 20.46 -1.56 -5.90
CA ILE A 97 20.27 -0.25 -6.53
C ILE A 97 20.57 0.89 -5.54
N GLN A 98 20.22 0.73 -4.27
CA GLN A 98 20.57 1.71 -3.24
C GLN A 98 22.06 1.75 -2.96
N LYS A 99 22.74 0.60 -2.90
CA LYS A 99 24.19 0.55 -2.71
C LYS A 99 24.92 1.23 -3.87
N THR A 100 24.50 1.05 -5.12
CA THR A 100 25.10 1.72 -6.28
C THR A 100 24.84 3.24 -6.28
N GLN A 101 23.69 3.71 -5.76
CA GLN A 101 23.42 5.14 -5.54
C GLN A 101 24.22 5.74 -4.37
N ILE A 102 24.47 4.99 -3.30
CA ILE A 102 25.29 5.44 -2.16
C ILE A 102 26.76 5.59 -2.55
N ILE A 103 27.26 4.69 -3.41
CA ILE A 103 28.65 4.76 -3.91
C ILE A 103 28.84 5.99 -4.82
N SER A 104 27.83 6.39 -5.59
CA SER A 104 27.89 7.58 -6.46
C SER A 104 27.64 8.92 -5.74
N THR A 105 26.96 8.91 -4.58
CA THR A 105 26.63 10.14 -3.80
C THR A 105 27.72 10.62 -2.84
N SER A 106 28.85 9.93 -2.75
CA SER A 106 30.03 10.41 -2.00
C SER A 106 30.79 11.56 -2.69
N LYS A 107 30.31 12.05 -3.84
CA LYS A 107 30.76 13.30 -4.45
C LYS A 107 29.58 14.23 -4.71
N SER A 108 29.63 15.41 -4.12
CA SER A 108 28.82 16.62 -4.34
C SER A 108 27.62 16.90 -3.42
N PHE A 109 27.48 18.18 -3.10
CA PHE A 109 26.81 18.78 -1.95
C PHE A 109 25.68 19.71 -2.44
N VAL A 110 24.41 19.44 -2.05
CA VAL A 110 23.26 20.40 -1.80
C VAL A 110 22.72 21.19 -3.04
N PRO A 111 21.44 21.73 -3.12
CA PRO A 111 20.39 21.99 -2.12
C PRO A 111 18.92 21.57 -2.40
N LYS A 112 18.12 21.73 -1.32
CA LYS A 112 16.66 21.65 -1.11
C LYS A 112 15.77 22.41 -2.13
N GLY A 113 14.53 21.92 -2.36
CA GLY A 113 13.46 22.75 -2.92
C GLY A 113 12.08 22.08 -3.15
N LYS A 114 11.04 22.70 -2.53
CA LYS A 114 9.60 22.83 -2.92
C LYS A 114 8.60 21.67 -2.73
N PHE A 115 7.64 21.91 -1.84
CA PHE A 115 6.27 21.37 -1.83
C PHE A 115 5.43 22.07 -2.92
N THR A 116 4.80 21.34 -3.84
CA THR A 116 3.78 21.91 -4.76
C THR A 116 2.70 20.88 -5.13
N GLN A 117 1.45 21.18 -4.77
CA GLN A 117 0.16 20.99 -5.47
C GLN A 117 -0.27 19.64 -6.11
N ASP A 118 0.62 18.72 -6.48
CA ASP A 118 0.26 17.50 -7.23
C ASP A 118 -0.32 16.36 -6.38
N GLN A 119 0.05 16.28 -5.10
CA GLN A 119 -0.53 15.29 -4.16
C GLN A 119 -2.06 15.42 -4.02
N SER A 120 -2.61 16.61 -4.27
CA SER A 120 -4.05 16.85 -4.21
C SER A 120 -4.82 16.23 -5.39
N LYS A 121 -4.21 16.17 -6.58
CA LYS A 121 -4.83 15.59 -7.78
C LYS A 121 -4.80 14.06 -7.75
N ASP A 122 -3.70 13.47 -7.26
CA ASP A 122 -3.58 12.02 -7.13
C ASP A 122 -4.49 11.45 -6.03
N LEU A 123 -4.62 12.16 -4.90
CA LEU A 123 -5.55 11.78 -3.84
C LEU A 123 -7.00 11.92 -4.30
N THR A 124 -7.32 12.95 -5.09
CA THR A 124 -8.66 13.16 -5.67
C THR A 124 -9.00 12.05 -6.67
N ARG A 125 -8.05 11.66 -7.53
CA ARG A 125 -8.23 10.57 -8.49
C ARG A 125 -8.39 9.22 -7.79
N TYR A 126 -7.57 8.94 -6.77
CA TYR A 126 -7.69 7.74 -5.95
C TYR A 126 -9.01 7.68 -5.19
N THR A 127 -9.45 8.81 -4.63
CA THR A 127 -10.75 8.94 -3.95
C THR A 127 -11.90 8.70 -4.93
N LEU A 128 -11.84 9.27 -6.13
CA LEU A 128 -12.82 9.03 -7.19
C LEU A 128 -12.85 7.57 -7.65
N GLU A 129 -11.69 6.90 -7.74
CA GLU A 129 -11.62 5.49 -8.10
C GLU A 129 -12.20 4.59 -6.99
N LEU A 130 -11.94 4.92 -5.73
CA LEU A 130 -12.56 4.26 -4.57
C LEU A 130 -14.08 4.48 -4.55
N ASP A 131 -14.55 5.70 -4.80
CA ASP A 131 -15.97 6.01 -4.88
C ASP A 131 -16.65 5.30 -6.05
N GLN A 132 -15.97 5.18 -7.20
CA GLN A 132 -16.47 4.38 -8.33
C GLN A 132 -16.54 2.89 -8.00
N LYS A 133 -15.51 2.32 -7.37
CA LYS A 133 -15.50 0.92 -6.93
C LYS A 133 -16.62 0.67 -5.90
N LYS A 134 -16.82 1.61 -4.97
CA LYS A 134 -17.91 1.57 -4.00
C LYS A 134 -19.27 1.64 -4.67
N ALA A 135 -19.46 2.55 -5.64
CA ALA A 135 -20.69 2.69 -6.39
C ALA A 135 -21.01 1.44 -7.23
N VAL A 136 -19.99 0.78 -7.81
CA VAL A 136 -20.17 -0.50 -8.52
C VAL A 136 -20.60 -1.60 -7.54
N LEU A 137 -19.97 -1.70 -6.38
CA LEU A 137 -20.35 -2.67 -5.35
C LEU A 137 -21.76 -2.42 -4.82
N ASP A 138 -22.15 -1.16 -4.63
CA ASP A 138 -23.49 -0.80 -4.19
C ASP A 138 -24.54 -1.07 -5.28
N LYS A 139 -24.22 -0.83 -6.56
CA LYS A 139 -25.06 -1.27 -7.70
C LYS A 139 -25.22 -2.78 -7.76
N ILE A 140 -24.15 -3.55 -7.48
CA ILE A 140 -24.22 -5.01 -7.42
C ILE A 140 -25.13 -5.46 -6.27
N LYS A 141 -25.02 -4.84 -5.09
CA LYS A 141 -25.92 -5.12 -3.95
C LYS A 141 -27.37 -4.78 -4.27
N GLU A 142 -27.64 -3.65 -4.90
CA GLU A 142 -29.00 -3.26 -5.28
C GLU A 142 -29.60 -4.18 -6.35
N ARG A 143 -28.81 -4.59 -7.35
CA ARG A 143 -29.24 -5.63 -8.31
C ARG A 143 -29.55 -6.96 -7.62
N ILE A 144 -28.74 -7.37 -6.65
CA ILE A 144 -29.00 -8.59 -5.87
C ILE A 144 -30.28 -8.45 -5.03
N LYS A 145 -30.55 -7.27 -4.46
CA LYS A 145 -31.81 -7.00 -3.73
C LYS A 145 -33.04 -7.01 -4.63
N GLN A 146 -32.93 -6.47 -5.85
CA GLN A 146 -34.02 -6.50 -6.84
C GLN A 146 -34.37 -7.94 -7.21
N LEU A 147 -33.40 -8.85 -7.23
CA LEU A 147 -33.63 -10.27 -7.46
C LEU A 147 -34.28 -10.99 -6.26
N TYR A 148 -34.44 -10.36 -5.09
CA TYR A 148 -35.06 -11.00 -3.91
C TYR A 148 -36.56 -11.20 -4.01
N SER A 149 -37.26 -10.44 -4.86
CA SER A 149 -38.71 -10.61 -5.10
C SER A 149 -39.01 -11.76 -6.05
N ASP A 150 -38.06 -12.13 -6.91
CA ASP A 150 -38.29 -13.00 -8.07
C ASP A 150 -37.70 -14.41 -7.89
N VAL A 151 -37.13 -14.70 -6.70
CA VAL A 151 -36.44 -15.96 -6.41
C VAL A 151 -36.98 -16.65 -5.16
N ASP A 152 -36.84 -17.97 -5.14
CA ASP A 152 -37.19 -18.85 -4.04
C ASP A 152 -36.32 -18.60 -2.78
N ALA A 153 -36.84 -19.01 -1.62
CA ALA A 153 -36.19 -18.77 -0.32
C ALA A 153 -34.76 -19.35 -0.23
N THR A 154 -34.51 -20.47 -0.91
CA THR A 154 -33.18 -21.10 -0.99
C THR A 154 -32.19 -20.26 -1.80
N THR A 155 -32.60 -19.72 -2.93
CA THR A 155 -31.77 -18.80 -3.74
C THR A 155 -31.53 -17.47 -3.04
N LYS A 156 -32.53 -16.93 -2.35
CA LYS A 156 -32.41 -15.72 -1.52
C LYS A 156 -31.33 -15.85 -0.44
N THR A 157 -31.24 -17.01 0.20
CA THR A 157 -30.24 -17.30 1.22
C THR A 157 -28.82 -17.34 0.64
N ARG A 158 -28.64 -17.92 -0.55
CA ARG A 158 -27.35 -17.92 -1.27
C ARG A 158 -26.94 -16.51 -1.69
N LEU A 159 -27.88 -15.70 -2.18
CA LEU A 159 -27.63 -14.31 -2.53
C LEU A 159 -27.28 -13.45 -1.30
N MET A 160 -27.94 -13.67 -0.15
CA MET A 160 -27.54 -13.05 1.11
C MET A 160 -26.13 -13.46 1.54
N SER A 161 -25.76 -14.73 1.37
CA SER A 161 -24.40 -15.21 1.62
C SER A 161 -23.38 -14.45 0.76
N ILE A 162 -23.63 -14.27 -0.54
CA ILE A 162 -22.77 -13.49 -1.45
C ILE A 162 -22.66 -12.03 -0.98
N VAL A 163 -23.77 -11.39 -0.61
CA VAL A 163 -23.77 -10.02 -0.05
C VAL A 163 -22.97 -9.97 1.25
N ASN A 164 -23.05 -11.01 2.09
CA ASN A 164 -22.30 -11.10 3.33
C ASN A 164 -20.81 -11.40 3.09
N THR A 165 -20.44 -12.18 2.06
CA THR A 165 -19.04 -12.36 1.65
C THR A 165 -18.43 -11.06 1.15
N ILE A 166 -19.17 -10.28 0.36
CA ILE A 166 -18.76 -8.94 -0.06
C ILE A 166 -18.57 -8.01 1.15
N LYS A 167 -19.37 -8.19 2.21
CA LYS A 167 -19.16 -7.51 3.50
C LYS A 167 -17.99 -8.08 4.33
N MET A 168 -17.65 -9.36 4.17
CA MET A 168 -16.60 -10.06 4.93
C MET A 168 -15.20 -9.95 4.31
N THR A 169 -15.05 -9.71 3.00
CA THR A 169 -13.74 -9.34 2.40
C THR A 169 -13.19 -8.02 2.97
N HIS A 170 -14.04 -7.29 3.70
CA HIS A 170 -13.69 -6.16 4.56
C HIS A 170 -13.24 -6.57 5.99
N SER A 171 -12.87 -7.83 6.26
CA SER A 171 -12.56 -8.26 7.64
C SER A 171 -11.32 -7.55 8.19
N ASP A 172 -11.56 -6.53 9.02
CA ASP A 172 -10.58 -5.76 9.81
C ASP A 172 -9.67 -6.61 10.71
N GLN A 173 -10.03 -7.88 10.98
CA GLN A 173 -9.33 -8.74 11.94
C GLN A 173 -8.01 -9.29 11.40
N ARG A 174 -7.98 -9.92 10.21
CA ARG A 174 -6.73 -10.48 9.66
C ARG A 174 -5.66 -9.41 9.45
N HIS A 175 -6.05 -8.26 8.90
CA HIS A 175 -5.12 -7.13 8.70
C HIS A 175 -4.63 -6.52 10.02
N TRP A 176 -5.45 -6.54 11.06
CA TRP A 176 -5.05 -6.05 12.39
C TRP A 176 -4.06 -7.01 13.05
N ASP A 177 -4.28 -8.32 12.96
CA ASP A 177 -3.40 -9.31 13.59
C ASP A 177 -2.01 -9.31 12.92
N ASP A 178 -1.95 -9.22 11.60
CA ASP A 178 -0.69 -9.07 10.85
C ASP A 178 0.03 -7.75 11.21
N PHE A 179 -0.72 -6.65 11.26
CA PHE A 179 -0.16 -5.34 11.68
C PHE A 179 0.34 -5.40 13.12
N LYS A 180 -0.42 -6.00 14.03
CA LYS A 180 -0.06 -6.09 15.45
C LYS A 180 1.22 -6.90 15.63
N HIS A 181 1.33 -8.04 14.95
CA HIS A 181 2.55 -8.84 14.97
C HIS A 181 3.77 -8.05 14.48
N TYR A 182 3.64 -7.33 13.35
CA TYR A 182 4.69 -6.45 12.84
C TYR A 182 5.02 -5.30 13.80
N PHE A 183 4.00 -4.69 14.40
CA PHE A 183 4.15 -3.58 15.35
C PHE A 183 4.88 -4.02 16.62
N GLU A 184 4.52 -5.17 17.20
CA GLU A 184 5.15 -5.72 18.40
C GLU A 184 6.61 -6.09 18.16
N ASN A 185 6.97 -6.54 16.95
CA ASN A 185 8.36 -6.79 16.57
C ASN A 185 9.22 -5.51 16.52
N ILE A 186 8.64 -4.37 16.12
CA ILE A 186 9.35 -3.09 16.01
C ILE A 186 9.34 -2.30 17.32
N ASN A 187 8.22 -2.34 18.04
CA ASN A 187 8.01 -1.62 19.29
C ASN A 187 7.69 -2.62 20.41
N PRO A 188 8.67 -3.44 20.82
CA PRO A 188 8.47 -4.40 21.89
C PRO A 188 8.02 -3.66 23.15
N GLU A 189 7.09 -4.27 23.89
CA GLU A 189 6.52 -3.74 25.13
C GLU A 189 5.66 -2.47 25.02
N PHE A 190 5.52 -1.81 23.87
CA PHE A 190 4.72 -0.58 23.77
C PHE A 190 3.27 -0.79 24.20
N ILE A 191 2.60 -1.80 23.64
CA ILE A 191 1.20 -2.11 23.96
C ILE A 191 1.07 -2.45 25.45
N LYS A 192 2.00 -3.26 25.98
CA LYS A 192 2.02 -3.69 27.38
C LYS A 192 2.23 -2.51 28.34
N LYS A 193 3.20 -1.62 28.08
CA LYS A 193 3.45 -0.43 28.91
C LYS A 193 2.29 0.56 28.83
N LEU A 194 1.69 0.72 27.65
CA LEU A 194 0.58 1.65 27.45
C LEU A 194 -0.70 1.15 28.13
N SER A 195 -1.02 -0.14 28.02
CA SER A 195 -2.18 -0.74 28.70
C SER A 195 -2.02 -0.76 30.21
N THR A 196 -0.82 -1.01 30.74
CA THR A 196 -0.54 -0.97 32.18
C THR A 196 -0.64 0.46 32.74
N LYS A 197 -0.09 1.45 32.03
CA LYS A 197 -0.14 2.85 32.49
C LYS A 197 -1.53 3.47 32.37
N PHE A 198 -2.28 3.07 31.34
CA PHE A 198 -3.61 3.62 31.04
C PHE A 198 -4.63 2.49 30.86
N PRO A 199 -5.08 1.84 31.95
CA PRO A 199 -5.99 0.70 31.90
C PRO A 199 -7.40 1.06 31.38
N CYS A 200 -7.73 2.35 31.27
CA CYS A 200 -8.99 2.86 30.71
C CYS A 200 -9.03 2.88 29.17
N LEU A 201 -7.92 2.52 28.50
CA LEU A 201 -7.85 2.40 27.05
C LEU A 201 -8.50 1.09 26.60
N THR A 202 -9.46 1.20 25.69
CA THR A 202 -10.08 0.04 25.05
C THR A 202 -9.16 -0.55 23.98
N ALA A 203 -9.45 -1.76 23.49
CA ALA A 203 -8.72 -2.35 22.37
C ALA A 203 -8.71 -1.45 21.12
N LYS A 204 -9.80 -0.71 20.86
CA LYS A 204 -9.86 0.28 19.77
C LYS A 204 -8.92 1.46 20.00
N ASP A 205 -8.85 1.95 21.25
CA ASP A 205 -7.94 3.04 21.61
C ASP A 205 -6.47 2.61 21.46
N LEU A 206 -6.12 1.40 21.91
CA LEU A 206 -4.78 0.83 21.76
C LEU A 206 -4.39 0.67 20.28
N LYS A 207 -5.30 0.15 19.45
CA LYS A 207 -5.14 0.05 17.99
C LYS A 207 -4.85 1.43 17.37
N TYR A 208 -5.61 2.44 17.77
CA TYR A 208 -5.40 3.81 17.32
C TYR A 208 -4.03 4.38 17.74
N CYS A 209 -3.61 4.15 18.97
CA CYS A 209 -2.30 4.56 19.47
C CYS A 209 -1.15 3.89 18.70
N CYS A 210 -1.29 2.62 18.31
CA CYS A 210 -0.31 1.93 17.48
C CYS A 210 -0.15 2.60 16.11
N TYR A 211 -1.26 2.98 15.46
CA TYR A 211 -1.20 3.72 14.18
C TYR A 211 -0.51 5.07 14.31
N LEU A 212 -0.78 5.79 15.40
CA LEU A 212 -0.11 7.06 15.67
C LEU A 212 1.39 6.89 15.97
N LYS A 213 1.79 5.85 16.72
CA LYS A 213 3.21 5.51 16.97
C LYS A 213 3.94 5.16 15.68
N MET A 214 3.27 4.48 14.74
CA MET A 214 3.75 4.19 13.38
C MET A 214 3.72 5.39 12.43
N ASN A 215 3.46 6.60 12.94
CA ASN A 215 3.45 7.85 12.19
C ASN A 215 2.41 7.93 11.05
N MET A 216 1.37 7.08 11.05
CA MET A 216 0.32 7.09 10.02
C MET A 216 -0.47 8.39 10.05
N SER A 217 -0.82 8.98 8.90
CA SER A 217 -1.55 10.24 8.86
C SER A 217 -2.99 10.08 9.37
N ASN A 218 -3.64 11.19 9.73
CA ASN A 218 -5.05 11.15 10.13
C ASN A 218 -5.95 10.62 8.99
N GLU A 219 -5.53 10.86 7.75
CA GLU A 219 -6.24 10.41 6.54
C GLU A 219 -6.07 8.90 6.32
N ASP A 220 -4.85 8.38 6.52
CA ASP A 220 -4.60 6.93 6.45
C ASP A 220 -5.39 6.20 7.52
N ILE A 221 -5.41 6.73 8.76
CA ILE A 221 -6.18 6.16 9.87
C ILE A 221 -7.68 6.17 9.55
N ARG A 222 -8.17 7.25 8.93
CA ARG A 222 -9.58 7.35 8.48
C ARG A 222 -9.92 6.22 7.51
N ILE A 223 -9.08 6.02 6.49
CA ILE A 223 -9.26 5.02 5.43
C ILE A 223 -9.16 3.60 6.02
N ILE A 224 -8.13 3.32 6.83
CA ILE A 224 -7.87 2.01 7.45
C ILE A 224 -9.00 1.61 8.39
N LEU A 225 -9.55 2.55 9.16
CA LEU A 225 -10.66 2.28 10.09
C LEU A 225 -12.04 2.40 9.44
N GLY A 226 -12.13 2.82 8.17
CA GLY A 226 -13.39 3.03 7.48
C GLY A 226 -14.31 4.07 8.13
N ILE A 227 -13.74 5.06 8.84
CA ILE A 227 -14.50 6.10 9.57
C ILE A 227 -14.45 7.45 8.83
N ASN A 228 -15.16 8.46 9.32
CA ASN A 228 -15.11 9.82 8.75
C ASN A 228 -14.07 10.72 9.46
N GLN A 229 -13.73 11.86 8.86
CA GLN A 229 -12.77 12.84 9.41
C GLN A 229 -13.13 13.26 10.84
N GLU A 230 -14.43 13.47 11.10
CA GLU A 230 -14.92 13.94 12.40
C GLU A 230 -14.75 12.89 13.49
N SER A 231 -14.92 11.61 13.14
CA SER A 231 -14.66 10.48 14.02
C SER A 231 -13.19 10.41 14.42
N VAL A 232 -12.26 10.67 13.50
CA VAL A 232 -10.81 10.74 13.77
C VAL A 232 -10.49 11.89 14.74
N ARG A 233 -11.07 13.08 14.53
CA ARG A 233 -10.88 14.24 15.44
C ARG A 233 -11.41 13.93 16.84
N THR A 234 -12.63 13.39 16.91
CA THR A 234 -13.28 13.00 18.17
C THR A 234 -12.47 11.91 18.89
N HIS A 235 -11.95 10.92 18.17
CA HIS A 235 -11.12 9.87 18.76
C HIS A 235 -9.84 10.44 19.38
N LYS A 236 -9.13 11.33 18.66
CA LYS A 236 -7.93 12.00 19.17
C LYS A 236 -8.22 12.85 20.40
N TYR A 237 -9.33 13.57 20.41
CA TYR A 237 -9.75 14.35 21.57
C TYR A 237 -10.00 13.46 22.79
N ARG A 238 -10.70 12.33 22.60
CA ARG A 238 -10.94 11.36 23.67
C ARG A 238 -9.64 10.72 24.16
N LEU A 239 -8.73 10.36 23.26
CA LEU A 239 -7.41 9.84 23.61
C LEU A 239 -6.60 10.84 24.42
N LYS A 240 -6.56 12.13 24.04
CA LYS A 240 -5.87 13.16 24.82
C LYS A 240 -6.42 13.25 26.25
N LYS A 241 -7.74 13.16 26.42
CA LYS A 241 -8.37 13.13 27.76
C LYS A 241 -8.01 11.86 28.55
N LYS A 242 -8.08 10.68 27.91
CA LYS A 242 -7.76 9.41 28.56
C LYS A 242 -6.28 9.29 28.97
N LEU A 243 -5.39 9.85 28.16
CA LEU A 243 -3.95 9.90 28.42
C LEU A 243 -3.53 11.09 29.30
N VAL A 244 -4.49 11.91 29.75
CA VAL A 244 -4.30 13.06 30.64
C VAL A 244 -3.24 14.03 30.09
N LEU A 245 -3.28 14.29 28.78
CA LEU A 245 -2.33 15.19 28.11
C LEU A 245 -2.73 16.66 28.29
N GLN A 246 -1.74 17.51 28.54
CA GLN A 246 -1.96 18.96 28.64
C GLN A 246 -2.32 19.55 27.27
N LYS A 247 -2.99 20.72 27.25
CA LYS A 247 -3.49 21.36 26.00
C LYS A 247 -2.39 21.57 24.95
N HIS A 248 -1.17 21.91 25.37
CA HIS A 248 -0.03 22.14 24.49
C HIS A 248 0.71 20.86 24.09
N GLN A 249 0.40 19.71 24.70
CA GLN A 249 1.03 18.44 24.36
C GLN A 249 0.33 17.85 23.12
N ASP A 250 1.13 17.56 22.11
CA ASP A 250 0.65 16.83 20.95
C ASP A 250 0.58 15.32 21.25
N LEU A 251 -0.54 14.71 20.86
CA LEU A 251 -0.80 13.29 21.10
C LEU A 251 0.22 12.41 20.38
N ARG A 252 0.58 12.75 19.14
CA ARG A 252 1.54 11.97 18.36
C ARG A 252 2.92 12.08 18.98
N ASN A 253 3.36 13.28 19.34
CA ASN A 253 4.67 13.48 19.96
C ASN A 253 4.78 12.72 21.29
N TYR A 254 3.73 12.75 22.12
CA TYR A 254 3.68 11.97 23.35
C TYR A 254 3.84 10.46 23.10
N LEU A 255 3.08 9.92 22.14
CA LEU A 255 3.17 8.50 21.81
C LEU A 255 4.52 8.12 21.20
N GLN A 256 5.14 9.01 20.40
CA GLN A 256 6.47 8.78 19.83
C GLN A 256 7.55 8.65 20.89
N THR A 257 7.51 9.43 21.98
CA THR A 257 8.47 9.33 23.08
C THR A 257 8.10 8.26 24.11
N PHE A 258 6.88 7.73 24.04
CA PHE A 258 6.40 6.70 24.95
C PHE A 258 7.03 5.34 24.64
N ALA A 259 7.66 4.73 25.65
CA ALA A 259 8.30 3.41 25.59
C ALA A 259 9.41 3.29 24.51
N ASN A 260 10.32 4.27 24.49
CA ASN A 260 11.66 4.08 23.92
C ASN A 260 12.58 3.34 24.91
#